data_AF-A0A931DZQ0-F1
#
_entry.id   AF-A0A931DZQ0-F1
#
_cell.length_a   1.000
_cell.length_b   1.000
_cell.length_c   1.000
_cell.angle_alpha   90.00
_cell.angle_beta   90.00
_cell.angle_gamma   90.00
#
_symmetry.space_group_name_H-M   'P 1'
#
loop_
_entity.id
_entity.type
_entity.pdbx_description
1 polymer ?
#
loop_
_entity_poly.entity_id
_entity_poly.type
_entity_poly.pdbx_seq_one_letter_code
_entity_poly.pdbx_strand_id
1 'polypeptide(L)'
;MTPFLPLLIFMLVRLIYITLETPAGANAGNKSLNVLKRRFKMSFRFNRKINNISMLFNGHYVDVKALYVLRFNTLPCISFIGETDPTKAYAYIKEMFDKDVKEIYQHSFFDHDQGETFFNNTIFIMANERMIEIGSNYCHLLHNTTDYGWARNTVQALAGFRIANAAASTATAQTRIIGFAKHTTMSNN
;
A
#
# COMPACT_ATOMS: atom_id res chain seq x y z
N MET A 1 23.32 40.40 10.87
CA MET A 1 23.19 38.97 11.24
C MET A 1 24.12 38.17 10.34
N THR A 2 25.28 37.76 10.84
CA THR A 2 26.35 37.12 10.05
C THR A 2 26.23 35.59 10.14
N PRO A 3 26.14 34.85 9.01
CA PRO A 3 25.94 33.40 9.00
C PRO A 3 27.22 32.58 9.25
N PHE A 4 28.32 33.22 9.67
CA PHE A 4 29.64 32.58 9.80
C PHE A 4 29.94 31.98 11.18
N LEU A 5 29.06 32.16 12.17
CA LEU A 5 29.30 31.73 13.55
C LEU A 5 29.34 30.19 13.77
N PRO A 6 28.48 29.36 13.15
CA PRO A 6 28.48 27.91 13.43
C PRO A 6 29.69 27.18 12.81
N LEU A 7 30.22 27.69 11.70
CA LEU A 7 31.36 27.09 11.00
C LEU A 7 32.68 27.38 11.75
N LEU A 8 32.79 28.56 12.36
CA LEU A 8 33.93 28.93 13.20
C LEU A 8 33.99 28.09 14.49
N ILE A 9 32.84 27.82 15.11
CA ILE A 9 32.75 26.95 16.29
C ILE A 9 33.17 25.52 15.93
N PHE A 10 32.75 25.02 14.77
CA PHE A 10 33.14 23.68 14.31
C PHE A 10 34.65 23.56 14.02
N MET A 11 35.24 24.61 13.44
CA MET A 11 36.69 24.65 13.19
C MET A 11 37.50 24.78 14.49
N LEU A 12 37.04 25.57 15.46
CA LEU A 12 37.70 25.71 16.76
C LEU A 12 37.67 24.42 17.58
N VAL A 13 36.53 23.72 17.61
CA VAL A 13 36.43 22.41 18.30
C VAL A 13 37.34 21.37 17.64
N ARG A 14 37.43 21.37 16.30
CA ARG A 14 38.31 20.46 15.56
C ARG A 14 39.79 20.79 15.81
N LEU A 15 40.15 22.06 15.91
CA LEU A 15 41.51 22.49 16.18
C LEU A 15 41.95 22.15 17.61
N ILE A 16 41.07 22.35 18.60
CA ILE A 16 41.29 21.96 20.00
C ILE A 16 41.42 20.44 20.14
N TYR A 17 40.63 19.67 19.40
CA TYR A 17 40.72 18.20 19.43
C TYR A 17 42.06 17.70 18.87
N ILE A 18 42.56 18.31 17.79
CA ILE A 18 43.84 17.93 17.18
C ILE A 18 45.05 18.33 18.04
N THR A 19 45.00 19.47 18.73
CA THR A 19 46.09 19.90 19.63
C THR A 19 46.11 19.13 20.95
N LEU A 20 44.99 18.50 21.35
CA LEU A 20 44.92 17.63 22.52
C LEU A 20 45.32 16.17 22.24
N GLU A 21 45.47 15.76 20.96
CA GLU A 21 45.84 14.41 20.55
C GLU A 21 47.28 14.30 19.98
N THR A 22 48.25 14.98 20.59
CA THR A 22 49.66 14.56 20.49
C THR A 22 50.12 13.91 21.79
N PRO A 23 50.04 12.57 21.91
CA PRO A 23 50.77 11.87 22.93
C PRO A 23 52.21 11.63 22.44
N ALA A 24 53.15 12.24 23.13
CA ALA A 24 54.49 11.69 23.25
C ALA A 24 54.38 10.31 23.93
N GLY A 25 55.02 9.29 23.35
CA GLY A 25 55.48 8.12 24.09
C GLY A 25 54.48 7.01 24.42
N ALA A 26 54.74 5.86 23.81
CA ALA A 26 54.82 4.54 24.43
C ALA A 26 53.58 3.87 25.09
N ASN A 27 53.25 2.70 24.52
CA ASN A 27 52.88 1.45 25.19
C ASN A 27 51.81 1.46 26.29
N ALA A 28 50.61 0.97 25.96
CA ALA A 28 49.85 0.09 26.86
C ALA A 28 48.69 -0.62 26.14
N GLY A 29 48.79 -1.94 26.03
CA GLY A 29 47.71 -2.89 26.31
C GLY A 29 46.36 -2.72 25.60
N ASN A 30 46.13 -3.57 24.60
CA ASN A 30 44.97 -4.46 24.54
C ASN A 30 43.62 -3.95 25.10
N LYS A 31 43.05 -2.87 24.54
CA LYS A 31 41.60 -2.54 24.68
C LYS A 31 40.94 -2.00 23.40
N SER A 32 41.54 -2.21 22.24
CA SER A 32 41.07 -1.64 20.96
C SER A 32 39.89 -2.38 20.29
N LEU A 33 39.39 -3.48 20.85
CA LEU A 33 38.35 -4.28 20.16
C LEU A 33 36.90 -3.98 20.57
N ASN A 34 36.65 -3.03 21.48
CA ASN A 34 35.28 -2.81 22.00
C ASN A 34 34.67 -1.41 21.78
N VAL A 35 35.36 -0.46 21.15
CA VAL A 35 34.78 0.89 20.92
C VAL A 35 34.16 1.03 19.51
N LEU A 36 34.66 0.32 18.50
CA LEU A 36 34.10 0.37 17.14
C LEU A 36 32.79 -0.44 16.94
N LYS A 37 32.37 -1.25 17.92
CA LYS A 37 31.04 -1.89 17.92
C LYS A 37 29.90 -0.96 18.34
N ARG A 38 30.20 0.30 18.70
CA ARG A 38 29.20 1.37 18.88
C ARG A 38 28.94 2.15 17.59
N ARG A 39 29.04 1.49 16.43
CA ARG A 39 28.32 1.92 15.22
C ARG A 39 26.84 1.92 15.58
N PHE A 40 26.35 3.11 15.91
CA PHE A 40 24.94 3.44 16.05
C PHE A 40 24.20 2.88 14.83
N LYS A 41 23.67 1.66 14.97
CA LYS A 41 22.55 1.19 14.19
C LYS A 41 21.35 1.95 14.73
N MET A 42 21.27 3.25 14.41
CA MET A 42 19.99 3.95 14.44
C MET A 42 19.13 3.30 13.37
N SER A 43 18.57 2.14 13.67
CA SER A 43 17.30 1.78 13.06
C SER A 43 16.35 2.86 13.56
N PHE A 44 16.20 3.91 12.76
CA PHE A 44 15.16 4.89 12.95
C PHE A 44 13.84 4.14 12.69
N ARG A 45 13.41 3.36 13.68
CA ARG A 45 12.10 2.76 13.70
C ARG A 45 11.16 3.90 14.07
N PHE A 46 10.82 4.71 13.07
CA PHE A 46 9.52 5.34 13.04
C PHE A 46 8.51 4.19 13.08
N ASN A 47 8.22 3.68 14.27
CA ASN A 47 7.01 2.95 14.55
C ASN A 47 5.91 3.97 14.28
N ARG A 48 5.47 4.06 13.02
CA ARG A 48 4.23 4.73 12.62
C ARG A 48 3.10 3.89 13.19
N LYS A 49 2.93 3.96 14.51
CA LYS A 49 1.77 3.40 15.18
C LYS A 49 0.60 4.25 14.70
N ILE A 50 -0.36 3.59 14.07
CA ILE A 50 -1.68 4.19 13.86
C ILE A 50 -2.24 4.39 15.26
N ASN A 51 -2.15 5.62 15.77
CA ASN A 51 -2.60 5.95 17.12
C ASN A 51 -4.13 6.05 17.21
N ASN A 52 -4.80 6.09 16.05
CA ASN A 52 -6.25 6.13 15.99
C ASN A 52 -6.81 4.95 15.18
N ILE A 53 -7.28 3.94 15.90
CA ILE A 53 -7.92 2.75 15.33
C ILE A 53 -9.22 3.11 14.60
N SER A 54 -9.88 4.23 14.94
CA SER A 54 -11.11 4.65 14.25
C SER A 54 -10.89 4.95 12.78
N MET A 55 -9.66 5.25 12.35
CA MET A 55 -9.31 5.46 10.94
C MET A 55 -9.20 4.15 10.15
N LEU A 56 -9.12 3.00 10.83
CA LEU A 56 -9.09 1.69 10.17
C LEU A 56 -10.48 1.30 9.64
N PHE A 57 -11.54 1.84 10.22
CA PHE A 57 -12.91 1.49 9.87
C PHE A 57 -13.55 2.62 9.06
N ASN A 58 -14.14 2.27 7.93
CA ASN A 58 -14.96 3.17 7.12
C ASN A 58 -16.40 2.63 7.10
N GLY A 59 -17.29 3.31 7.83
CA GLY A 59 -18.65 2.83 8.05
C GLY A 59 -18.66 1.56 8.90
N HIS A 60 -19.18 0.47 8.34
CA HIS A 60 -19.38 -0.80 9.05
C HIS A 60 -18.22 -1.80 8.86
N TYR A 61 -17.21 -1.45 8.07
CA TYR A 61 -16.13 -2.37 7.76
C TYR A 61 -14.76 -1.69 7.67
N VAL A 62 -13.71 -2.50 7.50
CA VAL A 62 -12.33 -2.04 7.43
C VAL A 62 -12.06 -1.35 6.09
N ASP A 63 -11.45 -0.16 6.13
CA ASP A 63 -10.92 0.49 4.93
C ASP A 63 -9.68 -0.25 4.45
N VAL A 64 -9.76 -0.81 3.24
CA VAL A 64 -8.66 -1.56 2.62
C VAL A 64 -7.39 -0.73 2.47
N LYS A 65 -7.50 0.60 2.30
CA LYS A 65 -6.34 1.49 2.14
C LYS A 65 -5.60 1.65 3.46
N ALA A 66 -6.35 1.89 4.55
CA ALA A 66 -5.82 1.95 5.90
C ALA A 66 -5.20 0.60 6.31
N LEU A 67 -5.87 -0.52 5.98
CA LEU A 67 -5.39 -1.87 6.25
C LEU A 67 -4.07 -2.16 5.52
N TYR A 68 -3.94 -1.76 4.26
CA TYR A 68 -2.71 -1.93 3.49
C TYR A 68 -1.53 -1.21 4.15
N VAL A 69 -1.72 0.06 4.53
CA VAL A 69 -0.68 0.85 5.21
C VAL A 69 -0.32 0.24 6.55
N LEU A 70 -1.29 -0.23 7.32
CA LEU A 70 -1.06 -0.90 8.60
C LEU A 70 -0.25 -2.20 8.41
N ARG A 71 -0.54 -2.97 7.36
CA ARG A 71 0.06 -4.29 7.12
C ARG A 71 1.47 -4.20 6.55
N PHE A 72 1.71 -3.30 5.59
CA PHE A 72 2.95 -3.23 4.82
C PHE A 72 3.80 -1.99 5.15
N ASN A 73 3.31 -1.08 6.00
CA ASN A 73 3.99 0.15 6.38
C ASN A 73 4.44 1.00 5.18
N THR A 74 3.65 0.94 4.09
CA THR A 74 3.88 1.66 2.84
C THR A 74 2.56 2.02 2.18
N LEU A 75 2.57 3.01 1.28
CA LEU A 75 1.38 3.42 0.55
C LEU A 75 1.14 2.50 -0.66
N PRO A 76 -0.11 2.08 -0.93
CA PRO A 76 -0.45 1.30 -2.10
C PRO A 76 -0.60 2.17 -3.35
N CYS A 77 -0.22 1.61 -4.50
CA CYS A 77 -0.83 1.94 -5.78
C CYS A 77 -2.18 1.21 -5.87
N ILE A 78 -3.20 1.89 -6.41
CA ILE A 78 -4.58 1.37 -6.44
C ILE A 78 -5.08 1.33 -7.88
N SER A 79 -5.52 0.16 -8.33
CA SER A 79 -6.29 -0.02 -9.56
C SER A 79 -7.74 -0.30 -9.21
N PHE A 80 -8.68 0.35 -9.91
CA PHE A 80 -10.11 0.24 -9.67
C PHE A 80 -10.81 -0.35 -10.88
N ILE A 81 -11.77 -1.24 -10.62
CA ILE A 81 -12.66 -1.83 -11.62
C ILE A 81 -14.08 -1.68 -11.11
N GLY A 82 -14.93 -0.98 -11.85
CA GLY A 82 -16.35 -0.86 -11.55
C GLY A 82 -17.19 -1.90 -12.28
N GLU A 83 -18.47 -1.97 -11.91
CA GLU A 83 -19.49 -2.84 -12.53
C GLU A 83 -19.09 -4.32 -12.63
N THR A 84 -18.30 -4.79 -11.67
CA THR A 84 -17.80 -6.17 -11.62
C THR A 84 -18.77 -7.05 -10.87
N ASP A 85 -19.05 -8.23 -11.40
CA ASP A 85 -19.83 -9.29 -10.76
C ASP A 85 -19.02 -9.88 -9.58
N PRO A 86 -19.42 -9.61 -8.33
CA PRO A 86 -18.62 -9.97 -7.16
C PRO A 86 -18.50 -11.48 -6.99
N THR A 87 -19.52 -12.26 -7.38
CA THR A 87 -19.51 -13.72 -7.25
C THR A 87 -18.50 -14.34 -8.20
N LYS A 88 -18.48 -13.89 -9.46
CA LYS A 88 -17.48 -14.36 -10.45
C LYS A 88 -16.08 -13.91 -10.10
N ALA A 89 -15.90 -12.66 -9.67
CA ALA A 89 -14.61 -12.15 -9.24
C ALA A 89 -14.07 -12.92 -8.04
N TYR A 90 -14.92 -13.22 -7.05
CA TYR A 90 -14.54 -14.02 -5.88
C TYR A 90 -14.07 -15.42 -6.28
N ALA A 91 -14.86 -16.11 -7.11
CA ALA A 91 -14.52 -17.46 -7.58
C ALA A 91 -13.19 -17.47 -8.34
N TYR A 92 -13.01 -16.54 -9.28
CA TYR A 92 -11.77 -16.40 -10.06
C TYR A 92 -10.56 -16.15 -9.16
N ILE A 93 -10.65 -15.23 -8.20
CA ILE A 93 -9.52 -14.91 -7.30
C ILE A 93 -9.19 -16.12 -6.43
N LYS A 94 -10.21 -16.79 -5.90
CA LYS A 94 -10.01 -17.95 -5.03
C LYS A 94 -9.35 -19.10 -5.79
N GLU A 95 -9.68 -19.32 -7.05
CA GLU A 95 -9.07 -20.35 -7.89
C GLU A 95 -7.65 -19.97 -8.34
N MET A 96 -7.49 -18.79 -8.95
CA MET A 96 -6.23 -18.39 -9.58
C MET A 96 -5.13 -18.05 -8.57
N PHE A 97 -5.50 -17.55 -7.40
CA PHE A 97 -4.56 -17.06 -6.40
C PHE A 97 -4.58 -17.85 -5.10
N ASP A 98 -5.14 -19.06 -5.07
CA ASP A 98 -5.29 -19.85 -3.83
C ASP A 98 -3.98 -19.96 -3.02
N LYS A 99 -2.86 -20.16 -3.72
CA LYS A 99 -1.52 -20.27 -3.11
C LYS A 99 -0.93 -18.94 -2.65
N ASP A 100 -1.36 -17.83 -3.26
CA ASP A 100 -0.87 -16.49 -2.96
C ASP A 100 -1.68 -15.82 -1.85
N VAL A 101 -2.94 -16.24 -1.65
CA VAL A 101 -3.82 -15.72 -0.60
C VAL A 101 -3.36 -16.20 0.77
N LYS A 102 -3.05 -15.25 1.65
CA LYS A 102 -2.61 -15.50 3.02
C LYS A 102 -3.75 -15.40 4.02
N GLU A 103 -4.60 -14.38 3.86
CA GLU A 103 -5.71 -14.10 4.77
C GLU A 103 -6.89 -13.59 3.95
N ILE A 104 -8.11 -13.90 4.40
CA ILE A 104 -9.36 -13.41 3.83
C ILE A 104 -10.16 -12.79 4.97
N TYR A 105 -10.55 -11.52 4.81
CA TYR A 105 -11.48 -10.85 5.70
C TYR A 105 -12.78 -10.61 4.95
N GLN A 106 -13.92 -10.90 5.59
CA GLN A 106 -15.23 -10.67 4.99
C GLN A 106 -16.12 -9.84 5.91
N HIS A 107 -16.95 -9.00 5.31
CA HIS A 107 -18.11 -8.42 5.97
C HIS A 107 -19.34 -9.14 5.45
N SER A 108 -20.08 -9.74 6.38
CA SER A 108 -21.22 -10.60 6.09
C SER A 108 -22.47 -10.09 6.79
N PHE A 109 -23.62 -10.29 6.15
CA PHE A 109 -24.93 -9.99 6.71
C PHE A 109 -25.84 -11.21 6.57
N PHE A 110 -26.79 -11.33 7.48
CA PHE A 110 -27.79 -12.39 7.46
C PHE A 110 -29.06 -11.86 6.78
N ASP A 111 -29.52 -12.55 5.76
CA ASP A 111 -30.80 -12.28 5.11
C ASP A 111 -31.89 -13.12 5.80
N HIS A 112 -32.85 -12.44 6.43
CA HIS A 112 -33.95 -13.10 7.14
C HIS A 112 -34.98 -13.74 6.19
N ASP A 113 -35.13 -13.23 4.96
CA ASP A 113 -36.09 -13.75 4.00
C ASP A 113 -35.59 -15.05 3.38
N GLN A 114 -34.27 -15.13 3.12
CA GLN A 114 -33.63 -16.33 2.58
C GLN A 114 -33.12 -17.28 3.67
N GLY A 115 -32.95 -16.79 4.91
CA GLY A 115 -32.37 -17.57 6.02
C GLY A 115 -30.88 -17.89 5.82
N GLU A 116 -30.19 -17.11 4.98
CA GLU A 116 -28.81 -17.36 4.57
C GLU A 116 -27.88 -16.18 4.88
N THR A 117 -26.58 -16.46 4.99
CA THR A 117 -25.56 -15.42 5.18
C THR A 117 -24.93 -15.05 3.85
N PHE A 118 -24.96 -13.77 3.52
CA PHE A 118 -24.32 -13.19 2.35
C PHE A 118 -23.12 -12.34 2.76
N PHE A 119 -22.18 -12.11 1.84
CA PHE A 119 -21.07 -11.17 2.03
C PHE A 119 -21.22 -9.99 1.08
N ASN A 120 -20.96 -8.77 1.57
CA ASN A 120 -20.99 -7.56 0.74
C ASN A 120 -19.58 -7.10 0.32
N ASN A 121 -18.60 -7.33 1.19
CA ASN A 121 -17.21 -6.95 0.99
C ASN A 121 -16.30 -8.12 1.39
N THR A 122 -15.30 -8.40 0.56
CA THR A 122 -14.25 -9.37 0.83
C THR A 122 -12.89 -8.74 0.55
N ILE A 123 -11.96 -8.84 1.49
CA ILE A 123 -10.58 -8.40 1.35
C ILE A 123 -9.67 -9.62 1.37
N PHE A 124 -8.92 -9.82 0.28
CA PHE A 124 -7.85 -10.79 0.17
C PHE A 124 -6.52 -10.12 0.51
N ILE A 125 -5.79 -10.64 1.49
CA ILE A 125 -4.39 -10.30 1.71
C ILE A 125 -3.53 -11.36 1.02
N MET A 126 -2.64 -10.93 0.15
CA MET A 126 -1.83 -11.81 -0.68
C MET A 126 -0.33 -11.67 -0.39
N ALA A 127 0.46 -12.59 -0.95
CA ALA A 127 1.91 -12.45 -1.00
C ALA A 127 2.34 -11.18 -1.78
N ASN A 128 3.62 -10.80 -1.62
CA ASN A 128 4.24 -9.67 -2.35
C ASN A 128 3.56 -8.30 -2.15
N GLU A 129 3.01 -8.05 -0.95
CA GLU A 129 2.38 -6.77 -0.62
C GLU A 129 1.21 -6.43 -1.56
N ARG A 130 0.36 -7.41 -1.83
CA ARG A 130 -0.83 -7.25 -2.66
C ARG A 130 -2.09 -7.44 -1.82
N MET A 131 -3.12 -6.66 -2.12
CA MET A 131 -4.46 -6.88 -1.59
C MET A 131 -5.49 -6.71 -2.69
N ILE A 132 -6.58 -7.45 -2.59
CA ILE A 132 -7.75 -7.25 -3.45
C ILE A 132 -8.97 -7.08 -2.56
N GLU A 133 -9.71 -5.99 -2.74
CA GLU A 133 -11.04 -5.82 -2.18
C GLU A 133 -12.07 -6.07 -3.29
N ILE A 134 -13.03 -6.94 -3.02
CA ILE A 134 -14.28 -7.06 -3.78
C ILE A 134 -15.37 -6.41 -2.96
N GLY A 135 -16.01 -5.37 -3.50
CA GLY A 135 -17.25 -4.80 -2.96
C GLY A 135 -18.47 -5.23 -3.78
N SER A 136 -19.63 -4.62 -3.51
CA SER A 136 -20.91 -5.00 -4.12
C SER A 136 -20.91 -5.01 -5.66
N ASN A 137 -20.14 -4.14 -6.29
CA ASN A 137 -20.07 -4.03 -7.76
C ASN A 137 -18.70 -3.53 -8.25
N TYR A 138 -17.65 -3.68 -7.44
CA TYR A 138 -16.33 -3.16 -7.79
C TYR A 138 -15.23 -4.03 -7.23
N CYS A 139 -14.04 -3.86 -7.78
CA CYS A 139 -12.80 -4.40 -7.22
C CYS A 139 -11.75 -3.30 -7.07
N HIS A 140 -11.08 -3.26 -5.92
CA HIS A 140 -9.82 -2.53 -5.75
C HIS A 140 -8.67 -3.53 -5.72
N LEU A 141 -7.64 -3.26 -6.50
CA LEU A 141 -6.37 -3.97 -6.42
C LEU A 141 -5.34 -3.01 -5.85
N LEU A 142 -4.77 -3.36 -4.71
CA LEU A 142 -3.75 -2.60 -4.02
C LEU A 142 -2.41 -3.33 -4.17
N HIS A 143 -1.38 -2.61 -4.59
CA HIS A 143 -0.07 -3.18 -4.86
C HIS A 143 1.05 -2.15 -4.64
N ASN A 144 2.29 -2.63 -4.54
CA ASN A 144 3.46 -1.76 -4.51
C ASN A 144 3.78 -1.17 -5.90
N THR A 145 4.72 -0.22 -5.96
CA THR A 145 5.11 0.49 -7.19
C THR A 145 5.80 -0.38 -8.24
N THR A 146 6.21 -1.61 -7.91
CA THR A 146 6.87 -2.54 -8.84
C THR A 146 5.91 -3.52 -9.50
N ASP A 147 4.68 -3.66 -8.97
CA ASP A 147 3.73 -4.71 -9.33
C ASP A 147 2.67 -4.30 -10.36
N TYR A 148 2.91 -3.26 -11.16
CA TYR A 148 1.97 -2.82 -12.19
C TYR A 148 1.63 -3.88 -13.24
N GLY A 149 2.59 -4.76 -13.57
CA GLY A 149 2.34 -5.87 -14.51
C GLY A 149 1.30 -6.84 -13.97
N TRP A 150 1.42 -7.22 -12.70
CA TRP A 150 0.43 -8.06 -12.01
C TRP A 150 -0.93 -7.37 -11.95
N ALA A 151 -0.96 -6.09 -11.54
CA ALA A 151 -2.21 -5.33 -11.42
C ALA A 151 -2.93 -5.24 -12.76
N ARG A 152 -2.21 -4.92 -13.85
CA ARG A 152 -2.77 -4.85 -15.21
C ARG A 152 -3.38 -6.17 -15.65
N ASN A 153 -2.64 -7.28 -15.51
CA ASN A 153 -3.12 -8.60 -15.94
C ASN A 153 -4.35 -9.03 -15.13
N THR A 154 -4.34 -8.77 -13.82
CA THR A 154 -5.47 -9.09 -12.95
C THR A 154 -6.69 -8.23 -13.26
N VAL A 155 -6.49 -6.93 -13.51
CA VAL A 155 -7.57 -6.02 -13.95
C VAL A 155 -8.17 -6.49 -15.27
N GLN A 156 -7.35 -6.88 -16.24
CA GLN A 156 -7.81 -7.35 -17.54
C GLN A 156 -8.65 -8.63 -17.42
N ALA A 157 -8.24 -9.56 -16.56
CA ALA A 157 -9.03 -10.76 -16.29
C ALA A 157 -10.37 -10.44 -15.61
N LEU A 158 -10.33 -9.61 -14.55
CA LEU A 158 -11.53 -9.24 -13.79
C LEU A 158 -12.51 -8.38 -14.59
N ALA A 159 -12.03 -7.56 -15.54
CA ALA A 159 -12.87 -6.78 -16.44
C ALA A 159 -13.79 -7.66 -17.32
N GLY A 160 -13.44 -8.94 -17.53
CA GLY A 160 -14.29 -9.91 -18.20
C GLY A 160 -15.54 -10.30 -17.40
N PHE A 161 -15.57 -10.05 -16.09
CA PHE A 161 -16.69 -10.38 -15.21
C PHE A 161 -17.66 -9.22 -15.02
N ARG A 162 -17.86 -8.38 -16.04
CA ARG A 162 -18.79 -7.26 -15.96
C ARG A 162 -20.24 -7.74 -15.81
N ILE A 163 -21.03 -7.06 -14.99
CA ILE A 163 -22.47 -7.35 -14.81
C ILE A 163 -23.21 -7.09 -16.13
N ALA A 164 -23.86 -8.12 -16.68
CA ALA A 164 -24.47 -8.11 -18.02
C ALA A 164 -25.51 -6.98 -18.24
N ASN A 165 -26.18 -6.54 -17.17
CA ASN A 165 -27.19 -5.48 -17.24
C ASN A 165 -26.62 -4.06 -17.43
N ALA A 166 -25.31 -3.87 -17.30
CA ALA A 166 -24.63 -2.61 -17.61
C ALA A 166 -24.28 -2.44 -19.11
N ALA A 167 -24.50 -3.47 -19.92
CA ALA A 167 -24.38 -3.39 -21.38
C ALA A 167 -25.69 -2.94 -22.05
N ALA A 168 -26.85 -3.25 -21.45
CA ALA A 168 -28.16 -2.88 -21.98
C ALA A 168 -28.56 -1.42 -21.72
N SER A 169 -27.91 -0.73 -20.77
CA SER A 169 -28.12 0.69 -20.47
C SER A 169 -27.27 1.65 -21.32
N THR A 170 -26.51 1.15 -22.31
CA THR A 170 -25.69 1.97 -23.22
C THR A 170 -26.17 1.91 -24.68
N ALA A 171 -27.48 2.07 -24.90
CA ALA A 171 -28.01 2.50 -26.21
C ALA A 171 -28.16 4.03 -26.31
N THR A 172 -27.68 4.78 -25.32
CA THR A 172 -27.60 6.24 -25.37
C THR A 172 -26.16 6.63 -25.06
N ALA A 173 -25.50 7.27 -26.03
CA ALA A 173 -24.13 7.74 -25.93
C ALA A 173 -23.92 8.58 -24.67
N GLN A 174 -23.34 7.98 -23.63
CA GLN A 174 -22.81 8.71 -22.48
C GLN A 174 -21.30 8.50 -22.47
N THR A 175 -20.59 9.61 -22.72
CA THR A 175 -19.15 9.78 -22.53
C THR A 175 -18.73 9.16 -21.20
N ARG A 176 -18.05 8.00 -21.26
CA ARG A 176 -17.41 7.41 -20.10
C ARG A 176 -16.26 8.32 -19.67
N ILE A 177 -16.44 9.03 -18.56
CA ILE A 177 -15.35 9.78 -17.93
C ILE A 177 -14.47 8.76 -17.19
N ILE A 178 -13.37 8.38 -17.81
CA ILE A 178 -12.30 7.57 -17.19
C ILE A 178 -11.20 8.57 -16.79
N GLY A 179 -11.32 9.17 -15.60
CA GLY A 179 -10.35 10.14 -15.10
C GLY A 179 -10.19 11.41 -15.95
N PHE A 180 -9.12 12.18 -15.71
CA PHE A 180 -8.86 13.48 -16.36
C PHE A 180 -8.57 13.42 -17.87
N ALA A 181 -8.54 12.23 -18.48
CA ALA A 181 -8.28 12.09 -19.90
C ALA A 181 -9.61 12.06 -20.68
N LYS A 182 -9.97 13.19 -21.30
CA LYS A 182 -11.03 13.22 -22.32
C LYS A 182 -10.51 12.55 -23.58
N HIS A 183 -10.94 11.33 -23.87
CA HIS A 183 -10.74 10.72 -25.18
C HIS A 183 -11.86 11.19 -26.12
N THR A 184 -11.59 12.22 -26.91
CA THR A 184 -12.52 12.66 -27.97
C THR A 184 -12.26 11.80 -29.19
N THR A 185 -13.04 10.74 -29.39
CA THR A 185 -13.05 10.02 -30.67
C THR A 185 -13.82 10.89 -31.67
N MET A 186 -13.11 11.61 -32.54
CA MET A 186 -13.75 12.27 -33.68
C MET A 186 -14.09 11.21 -34.72
N SER A 187 -15.38 11.03 -35.03
CA SER A 187 -15.80 10.27 -36.20
C SER A 187 -15.59 11.14 -37.44
N ASN A 188 -14.73 10.71 -38.35
CA ASN A 188 -14.72 11.26 -39.70
C ASN A 188 -15.91 10.66 -40.44
N ASN A 189 -16.90 11.50 -40.76
CA ASN A 189 -17.88 11.25 -41.82
C ASN A 189 -17.28 11.61 -43.17
#